data_AF-A0A2E3N5C7-F1
#
_entry.id   AF-A0A2E3N5C7-F1
#
_cell.length_a   1.000
_cell.length_b   1.000
_cell.length_c   1.000
_cell.angle_alpha   90.00
_cell.angle_beta   90.00
_cell.angle_gamma   90.00
#
_symmetry.space_group_name_H-M   'P 1'
#
loop_
_entity.id
_entity.type
_entity.pdbx_description
1 polymer ?
#
loop_
_entity_poly.entity_id
_entity_poly.type
_entity_poly.pdbx_seq_one_letter_code
_entity_poly.pdbx_strand_id
1 'polypeptide(L)'
;RAALSTWVFGPGEVSFSWRASSERDYDFLVFEVNERQVASLSGNSRWQEYTGELPYGWHKLTWAYEKDETESRRRDTGYLDNLSFSKYTGWVLQSELGQRTGVTLDPDGDGQGLLREYATGGTPWGLDLMPVPSLEGGSLRLQIDKRPGSGLHFDAEVSGNLKDWNRSERSILRDDEEAFYVRDRVGLRESSSRFLRMTVHPLK
;
A
#
# COMPACT_ATOMS: atom_id res chain seq x y z
N ARG A 1 -10.97 -3.33 28.33
CA ARG A 1 -10.51 -3.35 26.92
C ARG A 1 -9.39 -4.38 26.76
N ALA A 2 -9.55 -5.32 25.83
CA ALA A 2 -8.49 -6.25 25.41
C ALA A 2 -8.22 -6.02 23.92
N ALA A 3 -6.97 -6.04 23.47
CA ALA A 3 -6.65 -5.68 22.08
C ALA A 3 -5.52 -6.54 21.49
N LEU A 4 -5.64 -6.80 20.18
CA LEU A 4 -4.58 -7.31 19.32
C LEU A 4 -4.19 -6.21 18.34
N SER A 5 -2.89 -5.95 18.17
CA SER A 5 -2.40 -4.94 17.24
C SER A 5 -1.24 -5.45 16.40
N THR A 6 -1.13 -4.92 15.18
CA THR A 6 0.02 -5.12 14.30
C THR A 6 0.31 -3.87 13.49
N TRP A 7 1.54 -3.74 13.00
CA TRP A 7 1.95 -2.69 12.07
C TRP A 7 2.09 -3.28 10.66
N VAL A 8 1.58 -2.56 9.68
CA VAL A 8 1.78 -2.84 8.26
C VAL A 8 2.22 -1.58 7.54
N PHE A 9 3.02 -1.74 6.48
CA PHE A 9 3.38 -0.64 5.59
C PHE A 9 2.54 -0.74 4.31
N GLY A 10 1.83 0.32 3.93
CA GLY A 10 1.05 0.36 2.68
C GLY A 10 1.83 0.95 1.50
N PRO A 11 1.26 0.98 0.29
CA PRO A 11 -0.13 0.66 0.00
C PRO A 11 -0.41 -0.84 -0.02
N GLY A 12 -1.61 -1.21 0.42
CA GLY A 12 -2.06 -2.60 0.37
C GLY A 12 -3.50 -2.75 0.82
N GLU A 13 -4.00 -3.97 0.75
CA GLU A 13 -5.36 -4.29 1.19
C GLU A 13 -5.30 -5.19 2.42
N VAL A 14 -5.99 -4.79 3.48
CA VAL A 14 -6.22 -5.64 4.66
C VAL A 14 -7.57 -6.34 4.50
N SER A 15 -7.59 -7.65 4.74
CA SER A 15 -8.82 -8.43 4.79
C SER A 15 -8.80 -9.42 5.97
N PHE A 16 -9.94 -9.63 6.61
CA PHE A 16 -10.09 -10.57 7.71
C PHE A 16 -11.54 -11.01 7.92
N SER A 17 -11.72 -12.16 8.56
CA SER A 17 -13.01 -12.63 9.08
C SER A 17 -13.11 -12.33 10.58
N TRP A 18 -14.26 -11.85 11.04
CA TRP A 18 -14.47 -11.49 12.44
C TRP A 18 -15.91 -11.73 12.89
N ARG A 19 -16.10 -11.94 14.20
CA ARG A 19 -17.42 -11.99 14.84
C ARG A 19 -17.34 -11.61 16.31
N ALA A 20 -18.44 -11.10 16.85
CA ALA A 20 -18.62 -10.85 18.28
C ALA A 20 -19.58 -11.88 18.89
N SER A 21 -19.30 -12.29 20.12
CA SER A 21 -20.27 -12.94 21.01
C SER A 21 -20.32 -12.14 22.30
N SER A 22 -21.08 -11.05 22.25
CA SER A 22 -21.12 -10.02 23.28
C SER A 22 -22.55 -9.56 23.58
N GLU A 23 -22.72 -8.70 24.58
CA GLU A 23 -23.98 -7.98 24.75
C GLU A 23 -24.23 -7.03 23.58
N ARG A 24 -25.45 -7.03 23.05
CA ARG A 24 -25.80 -6.23 21.88
C ARG A 24 -25.86 -4.76 22.27
N ASP A 25 -25.10 -3.93 21.58
CA ASP A 25 -25.05 -2.47 21.70
C ASP A 25 -24.43 -1.91 22.99
N TYR A 26 -23.81 -2.76 23.79
CA TYR A 26 -23.04 -2.38 24.99
C TYR A 26 -21.57 -2.79 24.86
N ASP A 27 -21.36 -4.03 24.41
CA ASP A 27 -20.03 -4.59 24.19
C ASP A 27 -19.69 -4.66 22.70
N PHE A 28 -18.50 -4.18 22.35
CA PHE A 28 -18.09 -4.05 20.96
C PHE A 28 -16.75 -4.74 20.69
N LEU A 29 -16.70 -5.45 19.55
CA LEU A 29 -15.46 -5.74 18.85
C LEU A 29 -15.23 -4.62 17.84
N VAL A 30 -14.17 -3.85 18.00
CA VAL A 30 -13.84 -2.65 17.22
C VAL A 30 -12.60 -2.92 16.38
N PHE A 31 -12.63 -2.51 15.11
CA PHE A 31 -11.47 -2.44 14.24
C PHE A 31 -11.06 -0.99 14.03
N GLU A 32 -9.79 -0.70 14.32
CA GLU A 32 -9.18 0.63 14.25
C GLU A 32 -7.99 0.63 13.29
N VAL A 33 -7.85 1.74 12.56
CA VAL A 33 -6.66 2.06 11.77
C VAL A 33 -6.11 3.37 12.31
N ASN A 34 -4.86 3.35 12.78
CA ASN A 34 -4.20 4.52 13.40
C ASN A 34 -5.05 5.13 14.52
N GLU A 35 -5.55 4.29 15.43
CA GLU A 35 -6.34 4.67 16.61
C GLU A 35 -7.73 5.26 16.29
N ARG A 36 -8.11 5.29 15.01
CA ARG A 36 -9.44 5.69 14.57
C ARG A 36 -10.28 4.45 14.27
N GLN A 37 -11.42 4.32 14.93
CA GLN A 37 -12.41 3.28 14.62
C GLN A 37 -12.87 3.39 13.15
N VAL A 38 -12.79 2.27 12.44
CA VAL A 38 -13.23 2.12 11.05
C VAL A 38 -14.47 1.23 10.95
N ALA A 39 -14.56 0.21 11.81
CA ALA A 39 -15.72 -0.68 11.87
C ALA A 39 -15.91 -1.22 13.29
N SER A 40 -17.12 -1.68 13.61
CA SER A 40 -17.41 -2.35 14.89
C SER A 40 -18.52 -3.40 14.75
N LEU A 41 -18.50 -4.39 15.63
CA LEU A 41 -19.53 -5.42 15.81
C LEU A 41 -19.95 -5.51 17.27
N SER A 42 -21.24 -5.77 17.51
CA SER A 42 -21.79 -6.04 18.83
C SER A 42 -22.73 -7.24 18.79
N GLY A 43 -23.13 -7.73 19.96
CA GLY A 43 -24.08 -8.82 20.07
C GLY A 43 -23.49 -10.18 19.71
N ASN A 44 -24.39 -11.13 19.36
CA ASN A 44 -24.00 -12.45 18.88
C ASN A 44 -24.06 -12.50 17.35
N SER A 45 -23.02 -11.95 16.71
CA SER A 45 -22.93 -11.89 15.26
C SER A 45 -22.51 -13.24 14.66
N ARG A 46 -22.84 -13.45 13.39
CA ARG A 46 -22.21 -14.50 12.58
C ARG A 46 -20.81 -14.03 12.16
N TRP A 47 -20.00 -14.95 11.64
CA TRP A 47 -18.78 -14.59 10.93
C TRP A 47 -19.11 -13.69 9.75
N GLN A 48 -18.36 -12.61 9.61
CA GLN A 48 -18.43 -11.68 8.50
C GLN A 48 -17.02 -11.27 8.09
N GLU A 49 -16.88 -10.85 6.84
CA GLU A 49 -15.62 -10.38 6.30
C GLU A 49 -15.55 -8.85 6.32
N TYR A 50 -14.34 -8.34 6.52
CA TYR A 50 -14.01 -6.95 6.30
C TYR A 50 -12.85 -6.88 5.31
N THR A 51 -12.92 -5.93 4.37
CA THR A 51 -11.83 -5.62 3.44
C THR A 51 -11.69 -4.10 3.35
N GLY A 52 -10.44 -3.61 3.41
CA GLY A 52 -10.14 -2.18 3.32
C GLY A 52 -8.77 -1.89 2.71
N GLU A 53 -8.70 -0.82 1.92
CA GLU A 53 -7.44 -0.32 1.35
C GLU A 53 -6.69 0.55 2.36
N LEU A 54 -5.38 0.36 2.45
CA LEU A 54 -4.47 1.21 3.20
C LEU A 54 -3.63 2.03 2.21
N PRO A 55 -3.57 3.37 2.37
CA PRO A 55 -2.72 4.21 1.54
C PRO A 55 -1.23 3.95 1.82
N TYR A 56 -0.35 4.66 1.11
CA TYR A 56 1.09 4.59 1.36
C TYR A 56 1.43 5.07 2.77
N GLY A 57 2.29 4.33 3.47
CA GLY A 57 2.79 4.68 4.81
C GLY A 57 2.57 3.61 5.85
N TRP A 58 3.04 3.86 7.08
CA TRP A 58 2.83 2.96 8.21
C TRP A 58 1.42 3.09 8.76
N HIS A 59 0.78 1.94 8.98
CA HIS A 59 -0.55 1.83 9.57
C HIS A 59 -0.52 0.86 10.75
N LYS A 60 -1.03 1.33 11.90
CA LYS A 60 -1.30 0.48 13.05
C LYS A 60 -2.73 -0.05 12.96
N LEU A 61 -2.87 -1.35 12.83
CA LEU A 61 -4.14 -2.05 12.82
C LEU A 61 -4.42 -2.57 14.23
N THR A 62 -5.61 -2.30 14.77
CA THR A 62 -6.00 -2.78 16.10
C THR A 62 -7.40 -3.39 16.06
N TRP A 63 -7.53 -4.59 16.62
CA TRP A 63 -8.81 -5.22 16.94
C TRP A 63 -8.97 -5.20 18.46
N ALA A 64 -9.94 -4.43 18.95
CA ALA A 64 -10.18 -4.23 20.37
C ALA A 64 -11.54 -4.78 20.77
N TYR A 65 -11.59 -5.61 21.81
CA TYR A 65 -12.82 -5.96 22.51
C TYR A 65 -13.02 -5.00 23.69
N GLU A 66 -14.12 -4.28 23.66
CA GLU A 66 -14.51 -3.25 24.61
C GLU A 66 -15.79 -3.67 25.31
N LYS A 67 -15.73 -3.67 26.63
CA LYS A 67 -16.81 -4.06 27.53
C LYS A 67 -17.11 -2.88 28.45
N ASP A 68 -18.39 -2.67 28.77
CA ASP A 68 -18.76 -1.74 29.84
C ASP A 68 -18.56 -2.36 31.25
N GLU A 69 -18.85 -1.58 32.30
CA GLU A 69 -18.54 -1.94 33.70
C GLU A 69 -19.52 -2.95 34.34
N THR A 70 -20.62 -3.34 33.68
CA THR A 70 -21.71 -4.09 34.34
C THR A 70 -22.18 -5.33 33.57
N GLU A 71 -22.44 -6.41 34.32
CA GLU A 71 -22.96 -7.72 33.85
C GLU A 71 -22.10 -8.46 32.80
N SER A 72 -22.02 -9.79 32.91
CA SER A 72 -21.45 -10.65 31.86
C SER A 72 -22.59 -11.38 31.18
N ARG A 73 -22.80 -11.15 29.88
CA ARG A 73 -23.83 -11.83 29.09
C ARG A 73 -23.21 -12.44 27.84
N ARG A 74 -23.40 -13.76 27.69
CA ARG A 74 -22.77 -14.63 26.67
C ARG A 74 -21.32 -14.96 27.01
N ARG A 75 -20.43 -15.02 26.02
CA ARG A 75 -19.02 -15.42 26.20
C ARG A 75 -18.09 -14.23 26.40
N ASP A 76 -18.57 -12.99 26.22
CA ASP A 76 -17.79 -11.77 26.26
C ASP A 76 -16.50 -11.89 25.41
N THR A 77 -16.65 -12.32 24.15
CA THR A 77 -15.50 -12.68 23.31
C THR A 77 -15.63 -12.10 21.89
N GLY A 78 -14.54 -11.50 21.41
CA GLY A 78 -14.31 -11.21 20.00
C GLY A 78 -13.47 -12.32 19.34
N TYR A 79 -13.80 -12.67 18.10
CA TYR A 79 -13.07 -13.65 17.30
C TYR A 79 -12.54 -13.00 16.02
N LEU A 80 -11.32 -13.33 15.65
CA LEU A 80 -10.62 -12.89 14.43
C LEU A 80 -10.03 -14.12 13.76
N ASP A 81 -10.16 -14.22 12.44
CA ASP A 81 -9.61 -15.30 11.62
C ASP A 81 -9.28 -14.79 10.20
N ASN A 82 -8.54 -15.58 9.42
CA ASN A 82 -8.18 -15.29 8.02
C ASN A 82 -7.60 -13.88 7.79
N LEU A 83 -6.81 -13.37 8.75
CA LEU A 83 -6.14 -12.08 8.60
C LEU A 83 -5.13 -12.17 7.45
N SER A 84 -5.31 -11.32 6.45
CA SER A 84 -4.45 -11.20 5.29
C SER A 84 -4.13 -9.74 4.99
N PHE A 85 -2.93 -9.51 4.50
CA PHE A 85 -2.50 -8.24 3.93
C PHE A 85 -1.90 -8.52 2.55
N SER A 86 -2.47 -7.91 1.52
CA SER A 86 -2.19 -8.23 0.11
C SER A 86 -1.84 -6.98 -0.72
N LYS A 87 -1.66 -7.17 -2.04
CA LYS A 87 -1.15 -6.18 -3.01
C LYS A 87 0.33 -5.88 -2.80
N TYR A 88 0.81 -4.72 -3.25
CA TYR A 88 2.24 -4.42 -3.38
C TYR A 88 3.02 -4.72 -2.10
N THR A 89 2.68 -4.12 -0.96
CA THR A 89 3.46 -4.41 0.26
C THR A 89 3.15 -5.79 0.88
N GLY A 90 1.94 -6.33 0.70
CA GLY A 90 1.64 -7.71 1.09
C GLY A 90 2.48 -8.76 0.34
N TRP A 91 2.66 -8.57 -0.97
CA TRP A 91 3.51 -9.40 -1.82
C TRP A 91 4.98 -9.32 -1.39
N VAL A 92 5.48 -8.12 -1.06
CA VAL A 92 6.85 -7.92 -0.58
C VAL A 92 7.11 -8.70 0.71
N LEU A 93 6.19 -8.58 1.68
CA LEU A 93 6.31 -9.28 2.97
C LEU A 93 6.27 -10.81 2.81
N GLN A 94 5.50 -11.32 1.84
CA GLN A 94 5.43 -12.75 1.53
C GLN A 94 6.66 -13.25 0.77
N SER A 95 7.33 -12.38 0.03
CA SER A 95 8.52 -12.70 -0.77
C SER A 95 9.83 -12.71 0.05
N GLU A 96 9.73 -12.64 1.39
CA GLU A 96 10.86 -12.57 2.34
C GLU A 96 11.83 -11.39 2.09
N LEU A 97 11.43 -10.42 1.28
CA LEU A 97 12.16 -9.18 1.01
C LEU A 97 11.94 -8.22 2.19
N GLY A 98 12.93 -8.17 3.08
CA GLY A 98 12.90 -7.33 4.28
C GLY A 98 12.27 -8.05 5.46
N GLN A 99 13.05 -8.29 6.52
CA GLN A 99 12.54 -8.83 7.78
C GLN A 99 11.51 -7.85 8.37
N ARG A 100 10.21 -8.16 8.21
CA ARG A 100 8.97 -7.62 8.84
C ARG A 100 8.76 -6.09 8.96
N THR A 101 9.79 -5.26 8.98
CA THR A 101 9.78 -3.78 9.04
C THR A 101 10.92 -3.13 8.27
N GLY A 102 11.84 -3.90 7.66
CA GLY A 102 13.05 -3.37 7.01
C GLY A 102 12.85 -2.77 5.61
N VAL A 103 11.65 -2.85 5.04
CA VAL A 103 11.38 -2.44 3.64
C VAL A 103 11.61 -0.94 3.37
N THR A 104 11.62 -0.12 4.41
CA THR A 104 11.93 1.32 4.33
C THR A 104 13.37 1.65 4.72
N LEU A 105 14.21 0.66 5.04
CA LEU A 105 15.62 0.91 5.30
C LEU A 105 16.28 1.36 4.01
N ASP A 106 17.12 2.37 4.13
CA ASP A 106 17.90 2.99 3.07
C ASP A 106 19.37 2.88 3.52
N PRO A 107 20.02 1.71 3.30
CA PRO A 107 21.31 1.44 3.93
C PRO A 107 22.46 2.23 3.33
N ASP A 108 22.33 2.69 2.09
CA ASP A 108 23.32 3.53 1.41
C ASP A 108 22.98 5.03 1.42
N GLY A 109 21.77 5.39 1.83
CA GLY A 109 21.38 6.77 2.15
C GLY A 109 21.02 7.62 0.93
N ASP A 110 20.63 7.00 -0.17
CA ASP A 110 20.32 7.69 -1.42
C ASP A 110 18.84 8.12 -1.55
N GLY A 111 18.02 7.78 -0.55
CA GLY A 111 16.59 8.07 -0.49
C GLY A 111 15.70 6.94 -1.03
N GLN A 112 16.26 5.83 -1.49
CA GLN A 112 15.54 4.62 -1.88
C GLN A 112 15.57 3.59 -0.75
N GLY A 113 14.44 3.45 -0.06
CA GLY A 113 14.28 2.29 0.84
C GLY A 113 14.29 0.96 0.06
N LEU A 114 14.65 -0.15 0.70
CA LEU A 114 14.79 -1.49 0.07
C LEU A 114 13.65 -1.89 -0.88
N LEU A 115 12.42 -1.51 -0.55
CA LEU A 115 11.27 -1.78 -1.41
C LEU A 115 11.28 -0.96 -2.71
N ARG A 116 11.70 0.30 -2.62
CA ARG A 116 11.89 1.14 -3.80
C ARG A 116 13.02 0.57 -4.63
N GLU A 117 14.18 0.28 -4.05
CA GLU A 117 15.31 -0.33 -4.77
C GLU A 117 14.90 -1.59 -5.53
N TYR A 118 14.14 -2.49 -4.87
CA TYR A 118 13.64 -3.69 -5.53
C TYR A 118 12.76 -3.36 -6.76
N ALA A 119 11.89 -2.36 -6.63
CA ALA A 119 11.03 -1.91 -7.71
C ALA A 119 11.74 -1.03 -8.74
N THR A 120 12.86 -0.40 -8.41
CA THR A 120 13.56 0.52 -9.31
C THR A 120 14.82 -0.08 -9.93
N GLY A 121 15.10 -1.35 -9.63
CA GLY A 121 16.31 -2.03 -10.10
C GLY A 121 17.56 -1.69 -9.29
N GLY A 122 17.40 -0.90 -8.22
CA GLY A 122 18.45 -0.45 -7.31
C GLY A 122 19.10 -1.54 -6.47
N THR A 123 20.08 -1.11 -5.66
CA THR A 123 20.87 -2.01 -4.82
C THR A 123 21.01 -1.46 -3.39
N PRO A 124 20.80 -2.30 -2.35
CA PRO A 124 20.90 -1.89 -0.93
C PRO A 124 22.22 -1.27 -0.45
N TRP A 125 23.23 -1.19 -1.31
CA TRP A 125 24.61 -0.90 -0.92
C TRP A 125 25.31 0.05 -1.90
N GLY A 126 24.61 0.58 -2.90
CA GLY A 126 25.24 1.30 -4.00
C GLY A 126 24.38 2.46 -4.45
N LEU A 127 24.90 3.68 -4.29
CA LEU A 127 24.22 4.93 -4.61
C LEU A 127 23.51 4.91 -5.97
N ASP A 128 22.20 4.71 -5.94
CA ASP A 128 21.31 4.76 -7.09
C ASP A 128 20.13 5.68 -6.81
N LEU A 129 20.20 6.92 -7.31
CA LEU A 129 19.17 7.92 -7.02
C LEU A 129 17.80 7.48 -7.52
N MET A 130 16.75 7.83 -6.75
CA MET A 130 15.36 7.73 -7.17
C MET A 130 15.18 8.21 -8.64
N PRO A 131 14.55 7.41 -9.53
CA PRO A 131 14.26 7.86 -10.87
C PRO A 131 13.30 9.05 -10.82
N VAL A 132 13.78 10.20 -11.30
CA VAL A 132 13.03 11.44 -11.38
C VAL A 132 12.65 11.76 -12.82
N PRO A 133 11.44 12.30 -13.09
CA PRO A 133 11.09 12.76 -14.42
C PRO A 133 12.06 13.84 -14.92
N SER A 134 12.56 13.70 -16.14
CA SER A 134 13.38 14.70 -16.83
C SER A 134 12.55 15.43 -17.89
N LEU A 135 12.85 16.71 -18.13
CA LEU A 135 12.20 17.49 -19.18
C LEU A 135 13.05 17.46 -20.46
N GLU A 136 12.53 16.85 -21.52
CA GLU A 136 13.22 16.75 -22.81
C GLU A 136 12.30 17.17 -23.95
N GLY A 137 12.70 18.18 -24.72
CA GLY A 137 11.90 18.69 -25.84
C GLY A 137 10.54 19.28 -25.43
N GLY A 138 10.37 19.65 -24.15
CA GLY A 138 9.11 20.12 -23.59
C GLY A 138 8.20 19.01 -23.05
N SER A 139 8.56 17.74 -23.17
CA SER A 139 7.83 16.61 -22.60
C SER A 139 8.55 16.05 -21.38
N LEU A 140 7.81 15.72 -20.32
CA LEU A 140 8.35 14.94 -19.21
C LEU A 140 8.63 13.50 -19.68
N ARG A 141 9.76 12.95 -19.27
CA ARG A 141 10.15 11.55 -19.51
C ARG A 141 10.56 10.90 -18.19
N LEU A 142 10.27 9.62 -18.04
CA LEU A 142 10.74 8.81 -16.93
C LEU A 142 11.26 7.49 -17.49
N GLN A 143 12.43 7.07 -17.01
CA GLN A 143 13.11 5.87 -17.43
C GLN A 143 13.57 5.11 -16.19
N ILE A 144 13.42 3.79 -16.21
CA ILE A 144 13.83 2.93 -15.12
C ILE A 144 14.27 1.58 -15.64
N ASP A 145 15.30 1.03 -15.00
CA ASP A 145 15.71 -0.36 -15.18
C ASP A 145 14.86 -1.24 -14.25
N LYS A 146 14.39 -2.36 -14.77
CA LYS A 146 13.63 -3.35 -14.02
C LYS A 146 14.57 -4.44 -13.54
N ARG A 147 14.20 -5.05 -12.43
CA ARG A 147 14.76 -6.35 -12.03
C ARG A 147 14.04 -7.47 -12.83
N PRO A 148 14.72 -8.20 -13.73
CA PRO A 148 14.11 -9.30 -14.47
C PRO A 148 13.58 -10.37 -13.53
N GLY A 149 12.44 -10.98 -13.88
CA GLY A 149 11.81 -12.01 -13.05
C GLY A 149 11.21 -11.50 -11.72
N SER A 150 11.16 -10.18 -11.50
CA SER A 150 10.59 -9.59 -10.28
C SER A 150 9.08 -9.80 -10.11
N GLY A 151 8.38 -10.16 -11.19
CA GLY A 151 6.92 -10.24 -11.19
C GLY A 151 6.24 -8.87 -11.01
N LEU A 152 6.96 -7.76 -11.23
CA LEU A 152 6.41 -6.41 -11.14
C LEU A 152 5.97 -5.90 -12.52
N HIS A 153 4.78 -5.34 -12.58
CA HIS A 153 4.24 -4.59 -13.71
C HIS A 153 4.36 -3.09 -13.46
N PHE A 154 4.87 -2.38 -14.46
CA PHE A 154 5.10 -0.94 -14.43
C PHE A 154 4.10 -0.26 -15.36
N ASP A 155 3.52 0.82 -14.89
CA ASP A 155 2.75 1.76 -15.69
C ASP A 155 3.10 3.19 -15.23
N ALA A 156 2.54 4.21 -15.87
CA ALA A 156 2.75 5.59 -15.47
C ALA A 156 1.54 6.44 -15.78
N GLU A 157 1.30 7.53 -15.09
CA GLU A 157 0.16 8.41 -15.36
C GLU A 157 0.62 9.85 -15.45
N VAL A 158 -0.11 10.64 -16.23
CA VAL A 158 0.15 12.07 -16.37
C VAL A 158 -1.01 12.89 -15.84
N SER A 159 -0.71 14.10 -15.39
CA SER A 159 -1.71 15.03 -14.88
C SER A 159 -1.32 16.47 -15.24
N GLY A 160 -2.33 17.33 -15.41
CA GLY A 160 -2.13 18.78 -15.49
C GLY A 160 -2.24 19.50 -14.14
N ASN A 161 -2.75 18.83 -13.10
CA ASN A 161 -3.17 19.51 -11.85
C ASN A 161 -2.93 18.69 -10.57
N LEU A 162 -2.21 17.57 -10.63
CA LEU A 162 -1.96 16.61 -9.54
C LEU A 162 -3.19 15.87 -9.00
N LYS A 163 -4.39 16.13 -9.54
CA LYS A 163 -5.65 15.51 -9.11
C LYS A 163 -6.17 14.52 -10.15
N ASP A 164 -6.25 14.98 -11.38
CA ASP A 164 -6.78 14.21 -12.50
C ASP A 164 -5.62 13.51 -13.21
N TRP A 165 -5.48 12.21 -12.92
CA TRP A 165 -4.44 11.37 -13.49
C TRP A 165 -5.02 10.55 -14.64
N ASN A 166 -4.34 10.53 -15.78
CA ASN A 166 -4.80 9.82 -16.96
C ASN A 166 -3.69 9.02 -17.65
N ARG A 167 -4.15 8.09 -18.48
CA ARG A 167 -3.34 7.13 -19.26
C ARG A 167 -3.29 7.46 -20.74
N SER A 168 -4.13 8.39 -21.20
CA SER A 168 -4.30 8.73 -22.62
C SER A 168 -3.25 9.69 -23.15
N GLU A 169 -2.72 10.54 -22.28
CA GLU A 169 -1.76 11.59 -22.64
C GLU A 169 -0.29 11.17 -22.43
N ARG A 170 -0.03 9.89 -22.17
CA ARG A 170 1.34 9.33 -22.10
C ARG A 170 1.62 8.45 -23.32
N SER A 171 2.90 8.24 -23.60
CA SER A 171 3.37 7.21 -24.52
C SER A 171 4.40 6.33 -23.82
N ILE A 172 4.13 5.02 -23.78
CA ILE A 172 5.13 4.02 -23.39
C ILE A 172 6.13 3.89 -24.55
N LEU A 173 7.39 4.17 -24.27
CA LEU A 173 8.49 4.14 -25.23
C LEU A 173 9.21 2.79 -25.23
N ARG A 174 9.28 2.15 -24.06
CA ARG A 174 9.86 0.82 -23.83
C ARG A 174 9.16 0.18 -22.64
N ASP A 175 8.82 -1.09 -22.75
CA ASP A 175 8.29 -1.89 -21.66
C ASP A 175 8.64 -3.36 -21.93
N ASP A 176 9.77 -3.80 -21.40
CA ASP A 176 10.25 -5.20 -21.50
C ASP A 176 10.69 -5.71 -20.12
N GLU A 177 11.34 -6.87 -20.04
CA GLU A 177 11.76 -7.46 -18.76
C GLU A 177 12.86 -6.64 -18.05
N GLU A 178 13.59 -5.79 -18.78
CA GLU A 178 14.77 -5.08 -18.29
C GLU A 178 14.51 -3.59 -18.06
N ALA A 179 13.52 -2.99 -18.72
CA ALA A 179 13.32 -1.55 -18.63
C ALA A 179 11.88 -1.09 -18.87
N PHE A 180 11.54 0.07 -18.29
CA PHE A 180 10.30 0.79 -18.55
C PHE A 180 10.55 2.28 -18.79
N TYR A 181 10.24 2.74 -20.01
CA TYR A 181 10.40 4.14 -20.42
C TYR A 181 9.05 4.72 -20.84
N VAL A 182 8.76 5.92 -20.35
CA VAL A 182 7.51 6.63 -20.65
C VAL A 182 7.77 8.10 -20.88
N ARG A 183 6.92 8.73 -21.69
CA ARG A 183 6.87 10.19 -21.84
C ARG A 183 5.45 10.73 -21.77
N ASP A 184 5.35 11.98 -21.33
CA ASP A 184 4.20 12.84 -21.56
C ASP A 184 4.11 13.23 -23.05
N ARG A 185 2.90 13.21 -23.62
CA ARG A 185 2.65 13.60 -25.02
C ARG A 185 2.33 15.08 -25.18
N VAL A 186 1.64 15.69 -24.22
CA VAL A 186 1.18 17.09 -24.29
C VAL A 186 2.35 18.03 -24.01
N GLY A 187 3.13 17.73 -22.97
CA GLY A 187 4.27 18.54 -22.57
C GLY A 187 3.88 19.96 -22.10
N LEU A 188 4.90 20.75 -21.75
CA LEU A 188 4.75 22.13 -21.27
C LEU A 188 4.50 23.15 -22.39
N ARG A 189 4.53 22.73 -23.65
CA ARG A 189 4.22 23.61 -24.78
C ARG A 189 2.72 23.82 -24.94
N GLU A 190 1.93 22.83 -24.54
CA GLU A 190 0.47 22.82 -24.69
C GLU A 190 -0.26 22.98 -23.33
N SER A 191 0.47 23.01 -22.21
CA SER A 191 -0.07 23.20 -20.85
C SER A 191 0.90 23.98 -19.95
N SER A 192 0.37 24.81 -19.05
CA SER A 192 1.18 25.58 -18.09
C SER A 192 1.78 24.72 -16.97
N SER A 193 1.29 23.50 -16.78
CA SER A 193 1.80 22.55 -15.79
C SER A 193 1.57 21.13 -16.26
N ARG A 194 2.58 20.27 -16.03
CA ARG A 194 2.53 18.84 -16.33
C ARG A 194 3.20 18.08 -15.19
N PHE A 195 2.62 16.93 -14.87
CA PHE A 195 3.11 16.00 -13.86
C PHE A 195 3.12 14.60 -14.47
N LEU A 196 4.14 13.82 -14.12
CA LEU A 196 4.30 12.43 -14.54
C LEU A 196 4.62 11.61 -13.28
N ARG A 197 3.89 10.52 -13.08
CA ARG A 197 4.17 9.55 -12.01
C ARG A 197 4.28 8.15 -12.60
N MET A 198 5.07 7.30 -11.96
CA MET A 198 5.11 5.87 -12.23
C MET A 198 4.27 5.12 -11.21
N THR A 199 3.63 4.04 -11.63
CA THR A 199 2.85 3.13 -10.78
C THR A 199 3.41 1.72 -10.94
N VAL A 200 3.65 1.03 -9.83
CA VAL A 200 4.22 -0.33 -9.81
C VAL A 200 3.23 -1.26 -9.11
N HIS A 201 2.95 -2.40 -9.72
CA HIS A 201 1.99 -3.38 -9.23
C HIS A 201 2.57 -4.80 -9.33
N PRO A 202 2.40 -5.68 -8.34
CA PRO A 202 2.75 -7.09 -8.52
C PRO A 202 1.80 -7.76 -9.54
N LEU A 203 2.31 -8.71 -10.32
CA LEU A 203 1.51 -9.63 -11.12
C LEU A 203 0.68 -10.51 -10.16
N LYS A 204 -0.59 -10.71 -10.50
CA LYS A 204 -1.48 -11.64 -9.77
C LYS A 204 -1.09 -13.09 -10.03
#